data_AF-A0A920USS9-F1
#
_entry.id   AF-A0A920USS9-F1
#
_cell.length_a   1.000
_cell.length_b   1.000
_cell.length_c   1.000
_cell.angle_alpha   90.00
_cell.angle_beta   90.00
_cell.angle_gamma   90.00
#
_symmetry.space_group_name_H-M   'P 1'
#
loop_
_entity.id
_entity.type
_entity.pdbx_description
1 polymer ?
#
loop_
_entity_poly.entity_id
_entity_poly.type
_entity_poly.pdbx_seq_one_letter_code
_entity_poly.pdbx_strand_id
1 'polypeptide(L)' 'MLGAISNARWYERGLLHPFIDYDEIPSHLNSIIDPMDEDGNIPMPTRPGLGEDINFDYIAENVTSAY' A
#
# COMPACT_ATOMS: atom_id res chain seq x y z
N MET A 1 1.77 -10.07 7.69
CA MET A 1 1.33 -11.10 8.67
C MET A 1 0.10 -11.85 8.15
N LEU A 2 -0.98 -11.14 7.75
CA LEU A 2 -2.22 -11.78 7.27
C LEU A 2 -2.02 -12.75 6.10
N GLY A 3 -1.15 -12.43 5.13
CA GLY A 3 -0.84 -13.31 4.00
C GLY A 3 -0.13 -14.63 4.34
N ALA A 4 0.19 -14.89 5.62
CA ALA A 4 0.92 -16.07 6.07
C ALA A 4 0.29 -16.79 7.28
N ILE A 5 -0.88 -16.36 7.75
CA ILE A 5 -1.58 -16.97 8.90
C ILE A 5 -3.01 -17.33 8.52
N SER A 6 -3.53 -18.44 9.07
CA SER A 6 -4.87 -18.95 8.73
C SER A 6 -5.96 -18.56 9.75
N ASN A 7 -5.57 -18.03 10.91
CA ASN A 7 -6.48 -17.69 12.02
C ASN A 7 -6.82 -16.20 12.10
N ALA A 8 -6.71 -15.47 10.99
CA ALA A 8 -7.12 -14.08 10.88
C ALA A 8 -8.12 -13.91 9.73
N ARG A 9 -9.18 -13.14 9.99
CA ARG A 9 -10.35 -13.08 9.10
C ARG A 9 -10.28 -11.94 8.08
N TRP A 10 -9.68 -10.81 8.44
CA TRP A 10 -9.77 -9.58 7.67
C TRP A 10 -8.43 -8.87 7.60
N TYR A 11 -8.19 -8.23 6.46
CA TYR A 11 -7.22 -7.15 6.31
C TYR A 11 -7.92 -5.86 6.69
N GLU A 12 -7.32 -5.05 7.56
CA GLU A 12 -7.85 -3.73 7.87
C GLU A 12 -7.43 -2.76 6.78
N ARG A 13 -8.39 -2.26 6.00
CA ARG A 13 -8.19 -1.26 4.95
C ARG A 13 -8.79 0.07 5.38
N GLY A 14 -7.95 1.03 5.76
CA GLY A 14 -8.42 2.33 6.24
C GLY A 14 -7.34 3.14 6.97
N LEU A 15 -7.70 4.27 7.59
CA LEU A 15 -9.07 4.78 7.78
C LEU A 15 -9.71 5.32 6.49
N LEU A 16 -11.04 5.28 6.40
CA LEU A 16 -11.81 5.79 5.28
C LEU A 16 -12.60 7.05 5.67
N HIS A 17 -12.62 8.05 4.79
CA HIS A 17 -13.39 9.27 4.99
C HIS A 17 -14.00 9.74 3.66
N PRO A 18 -15.26 10.25 3.62
CA PRO A 18 -15.92 10.67 2.37
C PRO A 18 -15.21 11.77 1.57
N PHE A 19 -14.22 12.44 2.17
CA PHE A 19 -13.48 13.54 1.54
C PHE A 19 -12.09 13.14 1.05
N ILE A 20 -11.68 11.89 1.28
CA ILE A 20 -10.37 11.38 0.89
C ILE A 20 -10.61 10.16 0.01
N ASP A 21 -10.00 10.17 -1.16
CA ASP A 21 -9.91 8.97 -1.98
C ASP A 21 -8.79 8.09 -1.41
N TYR A 22 -9.15 6.94 -0.85
CA TYR A 22 -8.17 5.99 -0.31
C TYR A 22 -7.37 5.32 -1.43
N ASP A 23 -7.94 5.27 -2.65
CA ASP A 23 -7.32 4.58 -3.78
C ASP A 23 -6.31 5.48 -4.51
N GLU A 24 -6.17 6.74 -4.09
CA GLU A 24 -5.12 7.63 -4.57
C GLU A 24 -3.74 7.08 -4.19
N ILE A 25 -2.84 6.99 -5.17
CA ILE A 25 -1.49 6.46 -4.96
C ILE A 25 -0.69 7.46 -4.11
N PRO A 26 -0.18 7.08 -2.94
CA PRO A 26 0.68 7.95 -2.14
C PRO A 26 1.91 8.36 -2.96
N SER A 27 2.33 9.62 -2.86
CA SER A 27 3.41 10.18 -3.71
C SER A 27 4.75 9.44 -3.64
N HIS A 28 5.03 8.77 -2.53
CA HIS A 28 6.23 7.96 -2.32
C HIS A 28 6.11 6.51 -2.87
N LEU A 29 5.00 6.17 -3.53
CA LEU A 29 4.74 4.89 -4.17
C LEU A 29 4.38 5.09 -5.66
N ASN A 30 4.69 4.11 -6.50
CA ASN A 30 4.29 4.08 -7.91
C ASN A 30 2.95 3.33 -8.12
N SER A 31 2.51 2.56 -7.13
CA SER A 31 1.24 1.81 -7.18
C SER A 31 0.68 1.61 -5.77
N ILE A 32 -0.65 1.47 -5.64
CA ILE A 32 -1.29 1.08 -4.38
C ILE A 32 -0.79 -0.29 -3.91
N ILE A 33 -0.61 -0.44 -2.59
CA ILE A 33 -0.06 -1.66 -1.98
C ILE A 33 -1.15 -2.71 -1.70
N ASP A 34 -2.37 -2.27 -1.46
CA ASP A 34 -3.54 -3.05 -1.09
C ASP A 34 -4.74 -2.73 -2.01
N PRO A 35 -4.60 -3.00 -3.34
CA PRO A 35 -5.73 -2.85 -4.25
C PRO A 35 -6.87 -3.75 -3.80
N MET A 36 -8.10 -3.28 -3.90
CA MET A 36 -9.29 -4.09 -3.60
C MET A 36 -10.03 -4.41 -4.89
N ASP A 37 -10.34 -5.68 -5.11
CA ASP A 37 -11.13 -6.12 -6.25
C ASP A 37 -12.64 -5.82 -6.05
N GLU A 38 -13.43 -6.06 -7.10
CA GLU A 38 -14.89 -5.82 -7.09
C GLU A 38 -15.64 -6.68 -6.06
N ASP A 39 -15.05 -7.79 -5.63
CA ASP A 39 -15.60 -8.71 -4.64
C ASP A 39 -15.16 -8.36 -3.20
N GLY A 40 -14.35 -7.31 -3.02
CA GLY A 40 -13.89 -6.84 -1.72
C GLY A 40 -12.66 -7.58 -1.16
N ASN A 41 -11.90 -8.27 -2.00
CA ASN A 41 -10.68 -8.96 -1.61
C ASN A 41 -9.43 -8.14 -1.93
N ILE A 42 -8.40 -8.31 -1.10
CA ILE A 42 -7.07 -7.72 -1.32
C ILE A 42 -6.12 -8.82 -1.84
N PRO A 43 -5.78 -8.86 -3.15
CA PRO A 43 -4.80 -9.79 -3.66
C PRO A 43 -3.42 -9.51 -3.06
N MET A 44 -2.70 -10.57 -2.73
CA MET A 44 -1.32 -10.45 -2.24
C MET A 44 -0.40 -9.94 -3.35
N PRO A 45 0.48 -8.97 -3.06
CA PRO A 45 1.50 -8.54 -4.01
C PRO A 45 2.43 -9.69 -4.42
N THR A 46 2.84 -9.70 -5.69
CA THR A 46 3.78 -10.70 -6.25
C THR A 46 5.22 -10.20 -6.34
N ARG A 47 5.46 -8.91 -6.04
CA ARG A 47 6.80 -8.32 -6.02
C ARG A 47 7.61 -8.86 -4.83
N PRO A 48 8.96 -8.88 -4.90
CA PRO A 48 9.80 -9.34 -3.80
C PRO A 48 9.64 -8.53 -2.51
N GLY A 49 10.03 -9.13 -1.38
CA GLY A 49 10.03 -8.46 -0.08
C GLY A 49 8.59 -8.19 0.42
N LEU A 50 8.33 -6.96 0.84
CA LEU A 50 6.98 -6.52 1.23
C LEU A 50 6.08 -6.22 0.02
N GLY A 51 6.65 -6.12 -1.18
CA GLY A 51 5.92 -5.88 -2.41
C GLY A 51 5.59 -4.42 -2.72
N GLU A 52 6.11 -3.48 -1.91
CA GLU A 52 5.97 -2.03 -2.11
C GLU A 52 6.70 -1.56 -3.36
N ASP A 53 6.01 -0.79 -4.19
CA ASP A 53 6.58 -0.16 -5.38
C ASP A 53 7.01 1.25 -5.04
N ILE A 54 8.19 1.39 -4.45
CA ILE A 54 8.67 2.65 -3.89
C ILE A 54 9.08 3.61 -5.00
N ASN A 55 8.58 4.85 -4.94
CA ASN A 55 9.03 5.94 -5.79
C ASN A 55 10.27 6.61 -5.17
N PHE A 56 11.45 6.09 -5.50
CA PHE A 56 12.72 6.62 -4.99
C PHE A 56 13.07 8.00 -5.54
N ASP A 57 12.60 8.33 -6.75
CA ASP A 57 12.82 9.65 -7.35
C ASP A 57 12.11 10.73 -6.52
N TYR A 58 10.85 10.50 -6.18
CA TYR A 58 10.10 11.39 -5.27
C TYR A 58 10.78 11.54 -3.91
N ILE A 59 11.25 10.43 -3.32
CA ILE A 59 11.92 10.46 -2.01
C ILE A 59 13.21 11.28 -2.08
N ALA A 60 14.01 11.10 -3.13
CA ALA A 60 15.26 11.84 -3.32
C ALA A 60 15.01 13.35 -3.47
N GLU A 61 13.94 13.75 -4.16
CA GLU A 61 13.54 15.15 -4.33
C GLU A 61 12.99 15.80 -3.05
N ASN A 62 12.53 15.00 -2.08
CA ASN A 62 11.90 15.46 -0.84
C ASN A 62 12.72 15.13 0.41
N VAL A 63 14.01 14.83 0.26
CA VAL A 63 14.89 14.52 1.40
C VAL A 63 15.11 15.76 2.27
N THR A 64 14.94 15.62 3.58
CA THR A 64 15.08 16.72 4.55
C THR A 64 16.46 16.77 5.23
N SER A 65 17.19 15.67 5.19
CA SER A 65 18.57 15.55 5.69
C SER A 65 19.27 14.39 5.00
N ALA A 66 20.53 14.60 4.59
CA ALA A 66 21.41 13.55 4.08
C ALA A 66 22.63 13.47 5.01
N TYR A 67 23.05 12.23 5.30
CA TYR A 67 24.14 11.92 6.23
C TYR A 67 25.52 12.03 5.57
#